data_AF-A0A8S4NR66-F1
#
_entry.id   AF-A0A8S4NR66-F1
#
_cell.length_a   1.000
_cell.length_b   1.000
_cell.length_c   1.000
_cell.angle_alpha   90.00
_cell.angle_beta   90.00
_cell.angle_gamma   90.00
#
_symmetry.space_group_name_H-M   'P 1'
#
loop_
_entity.id
_entity.type
_entity.pdbx_description
1 polymer ?
#
loop_
_entity_poly.entity_id
_entity_poly.type
_entity_poly.pdbx_seq_one_letter_code
_entity_poly.pdbx_strand_id
1 'polypeptide(L)'
;CRHGYKMNGGQCISVWDLNCLTEPSICKEMDVRAECDADTGMCVCPDTYIQKNNTCITECTNESCQVLDINSVCGDANMCSCRDGFIHDNATNICVLLYQMNCSSNASICEIVDPNSRCINDLCGCKAGYSIGPDSLCIN
;
A
#
# COMPACT_ATOMS: atom_id res chain seq x y z
N CYS A 1 2.15 -12.34 -25.60
CA CYS A 1 3.09 -12.18 -24.47
C CYS A 1 2.29 -11.89 -23.20
N ARG A 2 2.89 -12.00 -22.00
CA ARG A 2 2.22 -11.62 -20.74
C ARG A 2 2.13 -10.08 -20.62
N HIS A 3 1.30 -9.57 -19.71
CA HIS A 3 1.21 -8.14 -19.41
C HIS A 3 2.61 -7.54 -19.16
N GLY A 4 2.90 -6.39 -19.76
CA GLY A 4 4.22 -5.75 -19.73
C GLY A 4 5.24 -6.24 -20.77
N TYR A 5 4.87 -7.16 -21.66
CA TYR A 5 5.72 -7.67 -22.74
C TYR A 5 5.04 -7.57 -24.11
N LYS A 6 5.81 -7.19 -25.15
CA LYS A 6 5.34 -7.15 -26.56
C LYS A 6 6.13 -8.15 -27.40
N MET A 7 5.49 -8.66 -28.46
CA MET A 7 6.13 -9.60 -29.38
C MET A 7 6.98 -8.84 -30.40
N ASN A 8 8.28 -9.10 -30.44
CA ASN A 8 9.21 -8.52 -31.41
C ASN A 8 10.14 -9.64 -31.93
N GLY A 9 10.18 -9.83 -33.24
CA GLY A 9 11.02 -10.87 -33.87
C GLY A 9 10.73 -12.30 -33.39
N GLY A 10 9.51 -12.59 -32.92
CA GLY A 10 9.14 -13.91 -32.40
C GLY A 10 9.46 -14.13 -30.91
N GLN A 11 10.03 -13.15 -30.22
CA GLN A 11 10.29 -13.19 -28.78
C GLN A 11 9.42 -12.18 -28.03
N CYS A 12 9.10 -12.48 -26.77
CA CYS A 12 8.45 -11.55 -25.87
C CYS A 12 9.49 -10.70 -25.17
N ILE A 13 9.56 -9.42 -25.53
CA ILE A 13 10.47 -8.46 -24.91
C ILE A 13 9.71 -7.52 -23.98
N SER A 14 10.37 -7.07 -22.92
CA SER A 14 9.79 -6.10 -21.99
C SER A 14 9.46 -4.82 -22.73
N VAL A 15 8.32 -4.21 -22.43
CA VAL A 15 7.98 -2.90 -23.00
C VAL A 15 8.91 -1.79 -22.46
N TRP A 16 9.62 -2.02 -21.34
CA TRP A 16 10.70 -1.15 -20.88
C TRP A 16 11.92 -1.14 -21.80
N ASP A 17 12.16 -2.26 -22.49
CA ASP A 17 13.29 -2.42 -23.41
C ASP A 17 12.91 -2.00 -24.85
N LEU A 18 11.70 -1.45 -25.03
CA LEU A 18 11.21 -0.97 -26.31
C LEU A 18 11.45 0.52 -26.43
N ASN A 19 11.84 0.92 -27.64
CA ASN A 19 11.94 2.33 -27.99
C ASN A 19 10.53 2.93 -28.11
N CYS A 20 10.17 3.80 -27.18
CA CYS A 20 8.87 4.46 -27.15
C CYS A 20 8.78 5.71 -28.05
N LEU A 21 9.88 6.18 -28.65
CA LEU A 21 9.87 7.35 -29.56
C LEU A 21 9.04 7.08 -30.82
N THR A 22 8.97 5.83 -31.26
CA THR A 22 8.17 5.43 -32.42
C THR A 22 6.70 5.14 -32.06
N GLU A 23 6.41 4.88 -30.78
CA GLU A 23 5.08 4.51 -30.30
C GLU A 23 4.90 4.96 -28.83
N PRO A 24 4.66 6.26 -28.56
CA PRO A 24 4.68 6.79 -27.19
C PRO A 24 3.59 6.21 -26.27
N SER A 25 2.49 5.73 -26.85
CA SER A 25 1.40 5.08 -26.13
C SER A 25 1.79 3.74 -25.51
N ILE A 26 2.90 3.13 -25.97
CA ILE A 26 3.32 1.80 -25.51
C ILE A 26 3.62 1.76 -24.00
N CYS A 27 4.15 2.85 -23.44
CA CYS A 27 4.41 2.95 -22.01
C CYS A 27 3.09 2.93 -21.22
N LYS A 28 2.06 3.63 -21.73
CA LYS A 28 0.74 3.73 -21.13
C LYS A 28 -0.08 2.44 -21.21
N GLU A 29 0.20 1.56 -22.17
CA GLU A 29 -0.41 0.22 -22.26
C GLU A 29 0.05 -0.70 -21.12
N MET A 30 1.28 -0.49 -20.62
CA MET A 30 1.79 -1.25 -19.49
C MET A 30 1.28 -0.67 -18.17
N ASP A 31 1.54 0.61 -17.95
CA ASP A 31 1.14 1.36 -16.76
C ASP A 31 0.71 2.76 -17.18
N VAL A 32 -0.50 3.14 -16.78
CA VAL A 32 -1.09 4.46 -17.11
C VAL A 32 -0.25 5.64 -16.63
N ARG A 33 0.67 5.41 -15.69
CA ARG A 33 1.59 6.40 -15.12
C ARG A 33 2.93 6.44 -15.84
N ALA A 34 3.37 5.37 -16.51
CA ALA A 34 4.64 5.36 -17.22
C ALA A 34 4.65 6.38 -18.37
N GLU A 35 5.80 6.97 -18.65
CA GLU A 35 5.99 8.01 -19.67
C GLU A 35 7.15 7.65 -20.59
N CYS A 36 7.16 8.20 -21.79
CA CYS A 36 8.28 8.03 -22.70
C CYS A 36 9.32 9.11 -22.43
N ASP A 37 10.53 8.72 -22.03
CA ASP A 37 11.65 9.64 -21.88
C ASP A 37 12.13 10.07 -23.27
N ALA A 38 12.05 11.37 -23.56
CA ALA A 38 12.32 11.92 -24.89
C ALA A 38 13.81 11.87 -25.26
N ASP A 39 14.72 11.79 -24.28
CA ASP A 39 16.16 11.85 -24.48
C ASP A 39 16.74 10.44 -24.73
N THR A 40 16.23 9.43 -24.02
CA THR A 40 16.67 8.04 -24.10
C THR A 40 15.78 7.19 -25.00
N GLY A 41 14.54 7.61 -25.21
CA GLY A 41 13.53 6.85 -25.94
C GLY A 41 13.04 5.62 -25.22
N MET A 42 13.23 5.53 -23.91
CA MET A 42 12.82 4.41 -23.06
C MET A 42 11.58 4.78 -22.26
N CYS A 43 10.73 3.80 -21.94
CA CYS A 43 9.69 4.04 -20.95
C CYS A 43 10.35 4.28 -19.58
N VAL A 44 9.89 5.30 -18.87
CA VAL A 44 10.33 5.68 -17.53
C VAL A 44 9.12 5.85 -16.62
N CYS A 45 9.35 5.73 -15.32
CA CYS A 45 8.37 6.19 -14.35
C CYS A 45 8.61 7.70 -14.10
N PRO A 46 7.54 8.53 -14.05
CA PRO A 46 7.68 9.95 -13.78
C PRO A 46 8.23 10.18 -12.36
N ASP A 47 8.77 11.39 -12.13
CA ASP A 47 9.30 11.78 -10.82
C ASP A 47 8.30 11.45 -9.70
N THR A 48 8.79 10.84 -8.62
CA THR A 48 8.06 10.18 -7.50
C THR A 48 7.67 8.71 -7.68
N TYR A 49 7.86 8.13 -8.88
CA TYR A 49 7.59 6.72 -9.14
C TYR A 49 8.87 5.94 -9.46
N ILE A 50 8.95 4.72 -8.94
CA ILE A 50 9.98 3.72 -9.22
C ILE A 50 9.39 2.54 -9.99
N GLN A 51 10.18 2.01 -10.91
CA GLN A 51 9.82 0.83 -11.69
C GLN A 51 9.98 -0.43 -10.83
N LYS A 52 8.90 -1.18 -10.61
CA LYS A 52 8.93 -2.50 -9.96
C LYS A 52 7.96 -3.45 -10.66
N ASN A 53 8.44 -4.64 -11.04
CA ASN A 53 7.63 -5.67 -11.71
C ASN A 53 6.77 -5.13 -12.87
N ASN A 54 7.37 -4.34 -13.76
CA ASN A 54 6.68 -3.70 -14.90
C ASN A 54 5.52 -2.76 -14.53
N THR A 55 5.60 -2.11 -13.37
CA THR A 55 4.60 -1.14 -12.89
C THR A 55 5.34 0.06 -12.31
N CYS A 56 4.78 1.26 -12.46
CA CYS A 56 5.23 2.46 -11.78
C CYS A 56 4.52 2.58 -10.44
N ILE A 57 5.29 2.37 -9.38
CA ILE A 57 4.82 2.49 -7.99
C ILE A 57 5.50 3.70 -7.35
N THR A 58 4.81 4.43 -6.48
CA THR A 58 5.49 5.45 -5.67
C THR A 58 6.46 4.76 -4.72
N GLU A 59 7.65 5.32 -4.54
CA GLU A 59 8.53 4.87 -3.47
C GLU A 59 7.81 5.18 -2.16
N CYS A 60 7.41 4.11 -1.48
CA CYS A 60 6.66 4.26 -0.27
C CYS A 60 7.67 4.65 0.82
N THR A 61 7.46 5.82 1.40
CA THR A 61 8.29 6.37 2.47
C THR A 61 7.39 6.68 3.65
N ASN A 62 7.96 6.69 4.86
CA ASN A 62 7.17 7.09 6.03
C ASN A 62 6.61 8.51 5.87
N GLU A 63 7.38 9.41 5.24
CA GLU A 63 6.97 10.79 4.98
C GLU A 63 5.77 10.86 4.02
N SER A 64 5.82 10.11 2.91
CA SER A 64 4.70 10.07 1.95
C SER A 64 3.43 9.46 2.54
N CYS A 65 3.56 8.45 3.41
CA CYS A 65 2.43 7.89 4.15
C CYS A 65 1.88 8.86 5.22
N GLN A 66 2.75 9.61 5.88
CA GLN A 66 2.35 10.57 6.93
C GLN A 66 1.61 11.79 6.41
N VAL A 67 1.77 12.13 5.14
CA VAL A 67 0.95 13.15 4.46
C VAL A 67 -0.52 12.72 4.37
N LEU A 68 -0.79 11.42 4.23
CA LEU A 68 -2.14 10.86 4.18
C LEU A 68 -2.74 10.74 5.58
N ASP A 69 -1.97 10.18 6.50
CA ASP A 69 -2.32 10.04 7.91
C ASP A 69 -1.05 9.93 8.76
N ILE A 70 -0.94 10.73 9.82
CA ILE A 70 0.25 10.78 10.69
C ILE A 70 0.63 9.42 11.32
N ASN A 71 -0.33 8.51 11.45
CA ASN A 71 -0.18 7.16 11.96
C ASN A 71 -0.02 6.12 10.85
N SER A 72 0.12 6.52 9.59
CA SER A 72 0.56 5.63 8.51
C SER A 72 2.08 5.57 8.42
N VAL A 73 2.58 4.39 8.05
CA VAL A 73 3.99 4.08 7.80
C VAL A 73 4.11 3.26 6.53
N CYS A 74 5.30 3.26 5.94
CA CYS A 74 5.56 2.38 4.83
C CYS A 74 5.81 0.95 5.30
N GLY A 75 4.97 0.01 4.88
CA GLY A 75 5.11 -1.42 5.18
C GLY A 75 5.92 -2.19 4.13
N ASP A 76 6.20 -3.46 4.43
CA ASP A 76 7.06 -4.35 3.63
C ASP A 76 6.61 -4.55 2.17
N ALA A 77 5.32 -4.33 1.89
CA ALA A 77 4.74 -4.41 0.55
C ALA A 77 5.00 -3.15 -0.31
N ASN A 78 5.74 -2.16 0.20
CA ASN A 78 5.89 -0.83 -0.40
C ASN A 78 4.52 -0.15 -0.58
N MET A 79 3.68 -0.27 0.45
CA MET A 79 2.35 0.34 0.57
C MET A 79 2.22 0.97 1.95
N CYS A 80 1.46 2.06 2.05
CA CYS A 80 1.15 2.67 3.34
C CYS A 80 0.24 1.74 4.15
N SER A 81 0.68 1.43 5.36
CA SER A 81 -0.05 0.67 6.37
C SER A 81 -0.10 1.47 7.65
N CYS A 82 -1.08 1.19 8.51
CA CYS A 82 -1.11 1.82 9.82
C CYS A 82 0.06 1.33 10.70
N ARG A 83 0.58 2.22 11.54
CA ARG A 83 1.53 1.88 12.61
C ARG A 83 0.92 0.83 13.52
N ASP A 84 1.79 0.08 14.20
CA ASP A 84 1.37 -0.86 15.23
C ASP A 84 0.43 -0.15 16.25
N GLY A 85 -0.67 -0.81 16.59
CA GLY A 85 -1.73 -0.25 17.44
C GLY A 85 -2.80 0.58 16.72
N PHE A 86 -2.60 0.89 15.43
CA PHE A 86 -3.57 1.57 14.58
C PHE A 86 -4.10 0.67 13.46
N ILE A 87 -5.32 0.91 13.02
CA ILE A 87 -5.98 0.13 11.99
C ILE A 87 -6.57 1.06 10.95
N HIS A 88 -6.57 0.63 9.69
CA HIS A 88 -7.21 1.35 8.61
C HIS A 88 -8.73 1.30 8.77
N ASP A 89 -9.35 2.43 9.05
CA ASP A 89 -10.81 2.58 8.97
C ASP A 89 -11.21 2.79 7.51
N ASN A 90 -11.84 1.79 6.90
CA ASN A 90 -12.30 1.88 5.51
C ASN A 90 -13.38 2.96 5.29
N ALA A 91 -14.09 3.40 6.33
CA ALA A 91 -15.12 4.43 6.17
C ALA A 91 -14.51 5.82 5.99
N THR A 92 -13.44 6.11 6.72
CA THR A 92 -12.77 7.41 6.73
C THR A 92 -11.43 7.42 5.98
N ASN A 93 -10.90 6.26 5.64
CA ASN A 93 -9.56 6.02 5.08
C ASN A 93 -8.41 6.60 5.95
N ILE A 94 -8.57 6.55 7.27
CA ILE A 94 -7.55 7.02 8.23
C ILE A 94 -7.13 5.88 9.15
N CYS A 95 -5.98 6.04 9.81
CA CYS A 95 -5.48 5.09 10.80
C CYS A 95 -6.03 5.43 12.18
N VAL A 96 -6.98 4.62 12.67
CA VAL A 96 -7.64 4.81 13.97
C VAL A 96 -7.06 3.87 15.02
N LEU A 97 -7.08 4.32 16.27
CA LEU A 97 -6.68 3.50 17.40
C LEU A 97 -7.63 2.30 17.56
N LEU A 98 -7.07 1.12 17.84
CA LEU A 98 -7.82 -0.13 18.04
C LEU A 98 -9.05 0.08 18.94
N TYR A 99 -8.89 0.72 20.08
CA TYR A 99 -9.96 0.90 21.09
C TYR A 99 -10.99 1.98 20.76
N GLN A 100 -10.82 2.70 19.66
CA GLN A 100 -11.84 3.57 19.09
C GLN A 100 -12.63 2.88 17.98
N MET A 101 -12.24 1.67 17.59
CA MET A 101 -12.93 0.92 16.55
C MET A 101 -14.24 0.35 17.08
N ASN A 102 -15.32 0.65 16.36
CA ASN A 102 -16.60 0.02 16.57
C ASN A 102 -16.57 -1.42 16.05
N CYS A 103 -16.85 -2.38 16.93
CA CYS A 103 -16.86 -3.81 16.62
C CYS A 103 -18.27 -4.42 16.58
N SER A 104 -19.34 -3.60 16.62
CA SER A 104 -20.74 -4.06 16.59
C SER A 104 -21.07 -4.90 15.35
N SER A 105 -20.45 -4.61 14.21
CA SER A 105 -20.68 -5.34 12.95
C SER A 105 -19.76 -6.55 12.78
N ASN A 106 -18.65 -6.63 13.51
CA ASN A 106 -17.68 -7.72 13.42
C ASN A 106 -16.86 -7.82 14.71
N ALA A 107 -17.30 -8.68 15.64
CA ALA A 107 -16.64 -8.85 16.93
C ALA A 107 -15.20 -9.40 16.83
N SER A 108 -14.88 -10.11 15.75
CA SER A 108 -13.55 -10.71 15.54
C SER A 108 -12.51 -9.70 15.07
N ILE A 109 -12.90 -8.49 14.67
CA ILE A 109 -11.97 -7.49 14.16
C ILE A 109 -10.92 -7.09 15.20
N CYS A 110 -11.29 -7.09 16.49
CA CYS A 110 -10.37 -6.80 17.58
C CYS A 110 -9.29 -7.90 17.68
N GLU A 111 -9.69 -9.17 17.63
CA GLU A 111 -8.78 -10.32 17.80
C GLU A 111 -7.80 -10.51 16.64
N ILE A 112 -8.17 -10.06 15.43
CA ILE A 112 -7.28 -10.05 14.27
C ILE A 112 -6.10 -9.11 14.48
N VAL A 113 -6.35 -7.98 15.14
CA VAL A 113 -5.38 -6.90 15.33
C VAL A 113 -4.52 -7.17 16.55
N ASP A 114 -5.17 -7.55 17.64
CA ASP A 114 -4.48 -7.94 18.87
C ASP A 114 -5.16 -9.19 19.45
N PRO A 115 -4.45 -10.33 19.54
CA PRO A 115 -5.02 -11.57 20.07
C PRO A 115 -5.47 -11.46 21.53
N ASN A 116 -4.97 -10.47 22.27
CA ASN A 116 -5.34 -10.17 23.65
C ASN A 116 -6.46 -9.13 23.77
N SER A 117 -7.03 -8.66 22.65
CA SER A 117 -8.19 -7.76 22.64
C SER A 117 -9.48 -8.50 22.27
N ARG A 118 -10.64 -7.90 22.57
CA ARG A 118 -11.98 -8.39 22.23
C ARG A 118 -12.98 -7.24 22.11
N CYS A 119 -14.14 -7.49 21.53
CA CYS A 119 -15.24 -6.54 21.52
C CYS A 119 -15.89 -6.41 22.91
N ILE A 120 -15.96 -5.20 23.46
CA ILE A 120 -16.53 -4.86 24.78
C ILE A 120 -17.38 -3.61 24.61
N ASN A 121 -18.70 -3.71 24.83
CA ASN A 121 -19.64 -2.60 24.68
C ASN A 121 -19.48 -1.88 23.33
N ASP A 122 -19.52 -2.64 22.24
CA ASP A 122 -19.41 -2.14 20.86
C ASP A 122 -18.05 -1.53 20.47
N LEU A 123 -17.06 -1.53 21.35
CA LEU A 123 -15.70 -1.05 21.07
C LEU A 123 -14.66 -2.14 21.35
N CYS A 124 -13.53 -2.12 20.64
CA CYS A 124 -12.44 -3.03 20.98
C CYS A 124 -11.81 -2.64 22.33
N GLY A 125 -11.52 -3.63 23.16
CA GLY A 125 -10.88 -3.45 24.46
C GLY A 125 -10.12 -4.70 24.89
N CYS A 126 -9.29 -4.59 25.92
CA CYS A 126 -8.45 -5.71 26.35
C CYS A 126 -9.23 -6.83 27.03
N LYS A 127 -8.81 -8.08 26.77
CA LYS A 127 -9.28 -9.26 27.51
C LYS A 127 -8.90 -9.11 28.99
N ALA A 128 -9.63 -9.81 29.85
CA ALA A 128 -9.36 -9.78 31.28
C ALA A 128 -7.91 -10.23 31.56
N GLY A 129 -7.20 -9.49 32.41
CA GLY A 129 -5.77 -9.72 32.68
C GLY A 129 -4.80 -8.97 31.76
N TYR A 130 -5.31 -8.17 30.82
CA TYR A 130 -4.50 -7.32 29.96
C TYR A 130 -4.93 -5.85 30.11
N SER A 131 -3.97 -4.95 29.95
CA SER A 131 -4.14 -3.49 29.98
C SER A 131 -3.62 -2.87 28.70
N ILE A 132 -4.12 -1.69 28.35
CA ILE A 132 -3.64 -0.93 27.19
C ILE A 132 -2.22 -0.45 27.47
N GLY A 133 -1.28 -0.90 26.63
CA GLY A 133 0.11 -0.47 26.63
C GLY A 133 0.35 0.83 25.86
N PRO A 134 1.60 1.34 25.87
CA PRO A 134 1.95 2.61 25.23
C PRO A 134 1.73 2.61 23.70
N ASP A 135 1.85 1.44 23.06
CA ASP A 135 1.60 1.27 21.62
C ASP A 135 0.17 0.84 21.32
N SER A 136 -0.76 1.06 22.26
CA SER A 136 -2.18 0.76 22.08
C SER A 136 -2.53 -0.73 21.95
N LEU A 137 -1.57 -1.60 22.25
CA LEU A 137 -1.72 -3.06 22.32
C LEU A 137 -2.05 -3.52 23.74
N CYS A 138 -2.76 -4.63 23.85
CA CYS A 138 -3.13 -5.28 25.09
C CYS A 138 -1.98 -6.13 25.62
N ILE A 139 -1.36 -5.64 26.69
CA ILE A 139 -0.20 -6.25 27.36
C ILE A 139 -0.57 -6.69 28.79
N ASN A 140 0.14 -7.67 29.32
CA ASN A 140 -0.05 -8.20 30.68
C ASN A 140 0.88 -7.47 31.67
#